data_AF-A0A831P339-F1
#
_entry.id   AF-A0A831P339-F1
#
_cell.length_a   1.000
_cell.length_b   1.000
_cell.length_c   1.000
_cell.angle_alpha   90.00
_cell.angle_beta   90.00
_cell.angle_gamma   90.00
#
_symmetry.space_group_name_H-M   'P 1'
#
loop_
_entity.id
_entity.type
_entity.pdbx_description
1 polymer ?
#
loop_
_entity_poly.entity_id
_entity_poly.type
_entity_poly.pdbx_seq_one_letter_code
_entity_poly.pdbx_strand_id
1 'polypeptide(L)' 'MRAVVQRVTRADVRVDHKEIGAIDHGLMVLLGVHRDDTLKDVSWMADHLVHLRIFDDRDGRM' A
#
# COMPACT_ATOMS: atom_id res chain seq x y z
N MET A 1 -4.95 0.63 -13.39
CA MET A 1 -4.53 1.20 -12.10
C MET A 1 -3.07 0.86 -11.90
N ARG A 2 -2.28 1.71 -11.26
CA ARG A 2 -0.88 1.39 -10.94
C ARG A 2 -0.58 1.77 -9.49
N ALA A 3 0.25 0.99 -8.83
CA ALA A 3 0.68 1.24 -7.47
C ALA A 3 2.20 1.12 -7.37
N VAL A 4 2.83 2.03 -6.62
CA VAL A 4 4.19 1.83 -6.10
C VAL A 4 4.04 1.49 -4.62
N VAL A 5 4.55 0.33 -4.24
CA VAL A 5 4.38 -0.22 -2.90
C VAL A 5 5.71 -0.19 -2.17
N GLN A 6 5.70 0.32 -0.94
CA GLN A 6 6.87 0.36 -0.07
C GLN A 6 6.54 -0.40 1.22
N ARG A 7 7.35 -1.41 1.54
CA ARG A 7 7.34 -2.02 2.87
C ARG A 7 7.98 -1.04 3.84
N VAL A 8 7.26 -0.71 4.92
CA VAL A 8 7.68 0.31 5.90
C VAL A 8 7.58 -0.23 7.31
N THR A 9 8.43 0.29 8.20
CA THR A 9 8.29 0.11 9.65
C THR A 9 7.36 1.14 10.28
N ARG A 10 7.13 2.27 9.59
CA ARG A 10 6.13 3.30 9.87
C ARG A 10 5.91 4.18 8.64
N ALA A 11 4.74 4.81 8.52
CA ALA A 11 4.48 5.89 7.57
C ALA A 11 3.36 6.80 8.07
N ASP A 12 3.40 8.09 7.71
CA ASP A 12 2.38 9.07 8.06
C ASP A 12 2.10 10.05 6.92
N VAL A 13 0.90 10.63 6.94
CA VAL A 13 0.48 11.69 6.02
C VAL A 13 0.14 12.93 6.83
N ARG A 14 0.70 14.07 6.44
CA ARG A 14 0.47 15.37 7.07
C ARG A 14 -0.03 16.39 6.05
N VAL A 15 -1.04 17.15 6.45
CA VAL A 15 -1.55 18.32 5.71
C VAL A 15 -1.47 19.51 6.66
N ASP A 16 -0.89 20.62 6.21
CA ASP A 16 -0.65 21.81 7.04
C ASP A 16 0.04 21.49 8.37
N HIS A 17 1.07 20.62 8.31
CA HIS A 17 1.82 20.11 9.47
C HIS A 17 1.02 19.28 10.48
N LYS A 18 -0.26 19.00 10.22
CA LYS A 18 -1.12 18.16 11.06
C LYS A 18 -1.20 16.75 10.48
N GLU A 19 -0.95 15.76 11.32
CA GLU A 19 -1.12 14.34 10.95
C GLU A 19 -2.61 14.04 10.71
N ILE A 20 -2.89 13.43 9.56
CA ILE A 20 -4.25 13.01 9.17
C ILE A 20 -4.39 11.49 9.05
N GLY A 21 -3.29 10.76 9.14
CA GLY A 21 -3.26 9.31 9.12
C GLY A 21 -1.84 8.79 9.28
N ALA A 22 -1.70 7.69 10.00
CA ALA A 22 -0.43 7.02 10.23
C ALA A 22 -0.63 5.50 10.32
N ILE A 23 0.44 4.78 10.02
CA ILE A 23 0.57 3.33 10.21
C ILE A 23 1.93 3.02 10.84
N ASP A 24 1.98 1.92 11.58
CA ASP A 24 3.24 1.31 12.01
C ASP A 24 3.78 0.40 10.89
N HIS A 25 4.18 -0.82 11.22
CA HIS A 25 4.71 -1.78 10.26
C HIS A 25 3.64 -2.21 9.25
N GLY A 26 3.92 -2.03 7.96
CA GLY A 26 2.95 -2.32 6.91
C GLY A 26 3.39 -1.89 5.52
N LEU A 27 2.41 -1.57 4.67
CA LEU A 27 2.62 -1.09 3.31
C LEU A 27 2.19 0.36 3.19
N MET A 28 3.08 1.21 2.67
CA MET A 28 2.72 2.51 2.12
C MET A 28 2.49 2.36 0.62
N VAL A 29 1.34 2.80 0.13
CA VAL A 29 0.92 2.60 -1.25
C VAL A 29 0.70 3.96 -1.93
N LEU A 30 1.52 4.25 -2.95
CA LEU A 30 1.32 5.39 -3.84
C LEU A 30 0.47 4.91 -5.02
N LEU A 31 -0.79 5.36 -5.08
CA LEU A 31 -1.77 4.87 -6.04
C LEU A 31 -2.00 5.87 -7.18
N GLY A 32 -1.88 5.40 -8.42
CA GLY A 32 -2.25 6.12 -9.63
C GLY A 32 -3.47 5.48 -10.30
N VAL A 33 -4.50 6.28 -10.52
CA VAL A 33 -5.73 5.87 -11.22
C VAL A 33 -5.74 6.49 -12.62
N HIS A 34 -5.90 5.64 -13.64
CA HIS A 34 -6.07 6.06 -15.03
C HIS A 34 -7.56 6.22 -15.36
N ARG A 35 -7.89 7.05 -16.37
CA ARG A 35 -9.28 7.31 -16.79
C ARG A 35 -10.05 6.06 -17.24
N ASP A 36 -9.33 5.04 -17.68
CA ASP A 36 -9.91 3.79 -18.19
C ASP A 36 -9.98 2.70 -17.10
N ASP A 37 -9.56 3.02 -15.87
CA ASP A 37 -9.63 2.07 -14.77
C ASP A 37 -11.08 1.84 -14.34
N THR A 38 -11.40 0.57 -14.12
CA THR A 38 -12.72 0.11 -13.75
C THR A 38 -12.74 -0.40 -12.31
N LEU A 39 -13.95 -0.64 -11.77
CA LEU A 39 -14.09 -1.29 -10.46
C LEU A 39 -13.41 -2.66 -10.39
N LYS A 40 -13.29 -3.36 -11.54
CA LYS A 40 -12.55 -4.62 -11.61
C LYS A 40 -11.07 -4.43 -11.31
N ASP A 41 -10.47 -3.35 -11.81
CA ASP A 41 -9.07 -3.01 -11.56
C ASP A 41 -8.84 -2.65 -10.09
N VAL A 42 -9.81 -1.98 -9.46
CA VAL A 42 -9.79 -1.69 -8.01
C VAL A 42 -9.77 -2.98 -7.20
N SER A 43 -10.74 -3.88 -7.46
CA SER A 43 -10.83 -5.16 -6.73
C SER A 43 -9.59 -6.02 -6.95
N TRP A 44 -9.09 -6.08 -8.18
CA TRP A 44 -7.87 -6.81 -8.50
C TRP A 44 -6.65 -6.23 -7.78
N MET A 45 -6.49 -4.89 -7.77
CA MET A 45 -5.37 -4.25 -7.09
C MET A 45 -5.43 -4.46 -5.58
N ALA A 46 -6.60 -4.30 -4.96
CA ALA A 46 -6.77 -4.51 -3.53
C ALA A 46 -6.43 -5.96 -3.13
N ASP A 47 -6.95 -6.94 -3.87
CA ASP A 47 -6.65 -8.35 -3.67
C ASP A 47 -5.16 -8.65 -3.87
N HIS A 48 -4.55 -8.07 -4.90
CA HIS A 48 -3.12 -8.24 -5.16
C HIS A 48 -2.25 -7.68 -4.03
N LEU A 49 -2.58 -6.49 -3.51
CA LEU A 49 -1.80 -5.84 -2.45
C LEU A 49 -1.82 -6.62 -1.14
N VAL A 50 -2.98 -7.15 -0.73
CA VAL A 50 -3.10 -7.89 0.55
C VAL A 50 -2.40 -9.26 0.52
N HIS A 51 -2.22 -9.82 -0.69
CA HIS A 51 -1.56 -11.13 -0.88
C HIS A 51 -0.07 -11.04 -1.25
N LEU A 52 0.51 -9.84 -1.32
CA LEU A 52 1.95 -9.67 -1.55
C LEU A 52 2.77 -10.32 -0.42
N ARG A 53 3.53 -11.35 -0.77
CA ARG A 53 4.46 -12.05 0.14
C ARG A 53 5.80 -11.31 0.22
N ILE A 54 5.75 -10.06 0.68
CA ILE A 54 6.92 -9.18 0.81
C ILE A 54 7.28 -8.91 2.28
N PHE A 55 6.55 -9.53 3.20
CA PHE A 55 6.87 -9.56 4.62
C PHE A 55 7.56 -10.86 4.95
N ASP A 56 8.50 -10.78 5.88
CA ASP A 56 9.23 -11.94 6.35
C ASP A 56 8.27 -12.93 7.04
N ASP A 57 8.45 -14.22 6.78
CA ASP A 57 7.80 -15.28 7.53
C ASP A 57 8.43 -15.42 8.94
N ARG A 58 7.97 -16.42 9.71
CA ARG A 58 8.44 -16.64 11.08
C ARG A 58 9.94 -16.96 11.16
N ASP A 59 10.54 -17.39 10.05
CA ASP A 59 11.95 -17.75 9.95
C ASP A 59 12.79 -16.62 9.32
N GLY A 60 12.20 -15.43 9.13
CA GLY A 60 12.89 -14.25 8.60
C GLY A 60 13.12 -14.31 7.09
N ARG A 61 12.37 -15.14 6.35
CA ARG A 61 12.47 -15.27 4.90
C ARG A 61 11.29 -14.58 4.21
N MET A 62 11.56 -13.87 3.13
CA MET A 62 10.52 -13.39 2.20
C MET A 62 10.05 -14.52 1.29
#